data_AF-A0A958Q6Z6-F1
#
_entry.id   AF-A0A958Q6Z6-F1
#
_cell.length_a   1.000
_cell.length_b   1.000
_cell.length_c   1.000
_cell.angle_alpha   90.00
_cell.angle_beta   90.00
_cell.angle_gamma   90.00
#
_symmetry.space_group_name_H-M   'P 1'
#
loop_
_entity.id
_entity.type
_entity.pdbx_description
1 polymer ?
#
loop_
_entity_poly.entity_id
_entity_poly.type
_entity_poly.pdbx_seq_one_letter_code
_entity_poly.pdbx_strand_id
1 'polypeptide(L)'
;LSLSRKEKMEIASSFGSDTAFFASGYCVAQVVGRGIHVREVSPFLKQASLVCVYPQRELFVGDVYQSLRESEFPGCGMRRGIDEFANDLEYAPYVQEVFPEREEICRVLCESGCSQAQMSGSGPTCYGVVSEEETSAEIVAHVQERFPKYDVFTANPL
;
A
#
# COMPACT_ATOMS: atom_id res chain seq x y z
N LEU A 1 27.57 3.56 -12.18
CA LEU A 1 27.86 2.11 -12.24
C LEU A 1 27.42 1.57 -13.59
N SER A 2 28.35 1.04 -14.38
CA SER A 2 28.08 0.47 -15.71
C SER A 2 27.67 -1.00 -15.60
N LEU A 3 26.57 -1.27 -14.89
CA LEU A 3 26.01 -2.61 -14.70
C LEU A 3 24.83 -2.84 -15.64
N SER A 4 24.61 -4.08 -16.08
CA SER A 4 23.39 -4.48 -16.79
C SER A 4 22.16 -4.41 -15.88
N ARG A 5 20.95 -4.34 -16.46
CA ARG A 5 19.69 -4.32 -15.69
C ARG A 5 19.56 -5.55 -14.79
N LYS A 6 20.00 -6.71 -15.27
CA LYS A 6 19.97 -7.97 -14.51
C LYS A 6 20.89 -7.92 -13.28
N GLU A 7 22.13 -7.46 -13.45
CA GLU A 7 23.10 -7.34 -12.34
C GLU A 7 22.63 -6.31 -11.29
N LYS A 8 22.02 -5.19 -11.73
CA LYS A 8 21.42 -4.22 -10.83
C LYS A 8 20.29 -4.84 -9.98
N MET A 9 19.44 -5.67 -10.59
CA MET A 9 18.35 -6.34 -9.88
C MET A 9 18.85 -7.41 -8.90
N GLU A 10 19.88 -8.18 -9.26
CA GLU A 10 20.48 -9.18 -8.37
C GLU A 10 21.07 -8.52 -7.12
N ILE A 11 21.81 -7.42 -7.30
CA ILE A 11 22.37 -6.64 -6.19
C ILE A 11 21.23 -6.02 -5.35
N ALA A 12 20.25 -5.38 -6.00
CA ALA A 12 19.12 -4.75 -5.34
C ALA A 12 18.35 -5.71 -4.42
N SER A 13 18.13 -6.95 -4.88
CA SER A 13 17.38 -7.97 -4.13
C SER A 13 18.02 -8.37 -2.79
N SER A 14 19.29 -8.02 -2.57
CA SER A 14 19.99 -8.28 -1.30
C SER A 14 19.75 -7.23 -0.21
N PHE A 15 19.23 -6.05 -0.57
CA PHE A 15 19.03 -4.93 0.37
C PHE A 15 17.61 -4.86 0.95
N GLY A 16 16.64 -5.51 0.33
CA GLY A 16 15.26 -5.53 0.80
C GLY A 16 14.26 -5.92 -0.29
N SER A 17 13.04 -6.25 0.13
CA SER A 17 11.94 -6.65 -0.76
C SER A 17 11.64 -5.56 -1.80
N ASP A 18 11.61 -4.30 -1.39
CA ASP A 18 11.15 -3.21 -2.25
C ASP A 18 12.25 -2.65 -3.16
N THR A 19 13.51 -2.96 -2.87
CA THR A 19 14.65 -2.48 -3.68
C THR A 19 14.62 -3.06 -5.09
N ALA A 20 14.19 -4.32 -5.24
CA ALA A 20 14.04 -4.96 -6.55
C ALA A 20 12.94 -4.27 -7.38
N PHE A 21 11.84 -3.84 -6.74
CA PHE A 21 10.80 -3.05 -7.39
C PHE A 21 11.33 -1.70 -7.86
N PHE A 22 11.97 -0.91 -7.00
CA PHE A 22 12.51 0.40 -7.41
C PHE A 22 13.58 0.28 -8.51
N ALA A 23 14.43 -0.75 -8.45
CA ALA A 23 15.43 -1.01 -9.48
C ALA A 23 14.83 -1.44 -10.83
N SER A 24 13.60 -1.95 -10.83
CA SER A 24 12.91 -2.39 -12.06
C SER A 24 12.51 -1.21 -12.95
N GLY A 25 12.25 -0.02 -12.36
CA GLY A 25 11.75 1.16 -13.07
C GLY A 25 10.28 1.05 -13.49
N TYR A 26 9.54 0.05 -12.98
CA TYR A 26 8.10 -0.04 -13.21
C TYR A 26 7.33 0.87 -12.26
N CYS A 27 6.32 1.55 -12.79
CA CYS A 27 5.34 2.32 -12.03
C CYS A 27 4.54 1.43 -11.06
N VAL A 28 4.06 0.30 -11.60
CA VAL A 28 3.27 -0.69 -10.90
C VAL A 28 3.75 -2.07 -11.35
N ALA A 29 3.94 -2.97 -10.40
CA ALA A 29 4.37 -4.33 -10.68
C ALA A 29 3.72 -5.32 -9.73
N GLN A 30 3.46 -6.52 -10.22
CA GLN A 30 3.22 -7.67 -9.36
C GLN A 30 4.57 -8.16 -8.84
N VAL A 31 4.69 -8.28 -7.53
CA VAL A 31 5.89 -8.81 -6.89
C VAL A 31 5.51 -10.07 -6.11
N VAL A 32 6.20 -11.18 -6.39
CA VAL A 32 5.95 -12.48 -5.71
C VAL A 32 7.20 -13.04 -5.05
N GLY A 33 7.00 -14.02 -4.17
CA GLY A 33 8.05 -14.53 -3.28
C GLY A 33 8.34 -13.53 -2.17
N ARG A 34 9.59 -13.43 -1.73
CA ARG A 34 10.03 -12.45 -0.72
C ARG A 34 10.41 -11.09 -1.35
N GLY A 35 9.63 -10.61 -2.31
CA GLY A 35 9.92 -9.34 -2.99
C GLY A 35 10.83 -9.42 -4.23
N ILE A 36 11.27 -10.62 -4.60
CA ILE A 36 12.37 -10.79 -5.57
C ILE A 36 11.91 -10.93 -7.03
N HIS A 37 10.67 -11.37 -7.26
CA HIS A 37 10.17 -11.65 -8.61
C HIS A 37 9.20 -10.55 -9.03
N VAL A 38 9.73 -9.55 -9.73
CA VAL A 38 8.98 -8.38 -10.21
C VAL A 38 8.49 -8.62 -11.64
N ARG A 39 7.20 -8.41 -11.88
CA ARG A 39 6.56 -8.49 -13.21
C ARG A 39 5.71 -7.25 -13.45
N GLU A 40 5.84 -6.64 -14.62
CA GLU A 40 4.98 -5.52 -15.02
C GLU A 40 3.51 -5.97 -15.10
N VAL A 41 2.61 -5.10 -14.65
CA VAL A 41 1.15 -5.30 -14.73
C VAL A 41 0.50 -4.20 -15.58
N SER A 42 -0.76 -4.43 -15.96
CA SER A 42 -1.53 -3.56 -16.84
C SER A 42 -1.49 -2.08 -16.41
N PRO A 43 -1.41 -1.13 -17.37
CA PRO A 43 -1.25 0.29 -17.09
C PRO A 43 -2.48 1.00 -16.50
N PHE A 44 -3.58 0.29 -16.22
CA PHE A 44 -4.79 0.90 -15.65
C PHE A 44 -4.49 1.72 -14.37
N LEU A 45 -3.61 1.22 -13.51
CA LEU A 45 -3.21 1.92 -12.29
C LEU A 45 -2.29 3.13 -12.51
N LYS A 46 -1.73 3.32 -13.70
CA LYS A 46 -0.87 4.50 -14.01
C LYS A 46 -1.66 5.82 -14.01
N GLN A 47 -2.99 5.76 -13.97
CA GLN A 47 -3.86 6.94 -14.01
C GLN A 47 -4.56 7.22 -12.68
N ALA A 48 -4.41 6.35 -11.68
CA ALA A 48 -5.09 6.51 -10.40
C ALA A 48 -4.30 7.43 -9.47
N SER A 49 -4.95 8.48 -8.95
CA SER A 49 -4.40 9.24 -7.81
C SER A 49 -4.67 8.47 -6.52
N LEU A 50 -3.70 8.47 -5.61
CA LEU A 50 -3.84 7.91 -4.27
C LEU A 50 -3.87 9.04 -3.24
N VAL A 51 -4.72 8.93 -2.22
CA VAL A 51 -4.64 9.77 -1.02
C VAL A 51 -4.11 8.93 0.12
N CYS A 52 -3.00 9.35 0.72
CA CYS A 52 -2.31 8.67 1.81
C CYS A 52 -2.56 9.41 3.13
N VAL A 53 -2.74 8.64 4.20
CA VAL A 53 -2.92 9.12 5.57
C VAL A 53 -1.89 8.42 6.46
N TYR A 54 -0.94 9.19 6.99
CA TYR A 54 0.10 8.70 7.89
C TYR A 54 -0.14 9.21 9.33
N PRO A 55 -0.40 8.32 10.29
CA PRO A 55 -0.79 8.69 11.65
C PRO A 55 0.36 9.16 12.55
N GLN A 56 1.53 9.53 12.00
CA GLN A 56 2.70 10.01 12.76
C GLN A 56 3.23 9.01 13.80
N ARG A 57 3.17 7.72 13.50
CA ARG A 57 3.68 6.65 14.36
C ARG A 57 4.19 5.49 13.52
N GLU A 58 4.91 4.58 14.15
CA GLU A 58 5.50 3.41 13.49
C GLU A 58 4.84 2.12 14.01
N LEU A 59 4.77 1.12 13.13
CA LEU A 59 4.49 -0.26 13.51
C LEU A 59 5.76 -1.08 13.38
N PHE A 60 5.98 -2.00 14.32
CA PHE A 60 7.10 -2.93 14.23
C PHE A 60 6.79 -4.00 13.20
N VAL A 61 7.39 -3.89 12.01
CA VAL A 61 7.20 -4.82 10.89
C VAL A 61 7.34 -6.28 11.32
N GLY A 62 8.33 -6.58 12.17
CA GLY A 62 8.55 -7.92 12.72
C GLY A 62 7.33 -8.49 13.45
N ASP A 63 6.66 -7.67 14.26
CA ASP A 63 5.50 -8.09 15.06
C ASP A 63 4.25 -8.26 14.17
N VAL A 64 4.09 -7.44 13.13
CA VAL A 64 3.04 -7.61 12.12
C VAL A 64 3.17 -8.99 11.45
N TYR A 65 4.36 -9.32 10.93
CA TYR A 65 4.58 -10.60 10.25
C TYR A 65 4.56 -11.80 11.20
N GLN A 66 5.05 -11.67 12.44
CA GLN A 66 5.07 -12.77 13.41
C GLN A 66 3.70 -13.09 13.99
N SER A 67 2.82 -12.10 14.09
CA SER A 67 1.46 -12.32 14.60
C SER A 67 0.55 -12.95 13.55
N LEU A 68 0.84 -12.78 12.26
CA LEU A 68 0.04 -13.33 11.16
C LEU A 68 0.15 -14.86 11.08
N ARG A 69 -0.99 -15.54 11.16
CA ARG A 69 -1.11 -17.00 11.08
C ARG A 69 -1.67 -17.43 9.74
N GLU A 70 -1.39 -18.68 9.35
CA GLU A 70 -1.92 -19.23 8.08
C GLU A 70 -3.45 -19.21 8.00
N SER A 71 -4.12 -19.39 9.14
CA SER A 71 -5.58 -19.30 9.27
C SER A 71 -6.14 -17.89 9.03
N GLU A 72 -5.28 -16.88 9.06
CA GLU A 72 -5.63 -15.46 8.95
C GLU A 72 -5.32 -14.90 7.57
N PHE A 73 -4.86 -15.72 6.61
CA PHE A 73 -4.82 -15.31 5.20
C PHE A 73 -6.20 -15.51 4.58
N PRO A 74 -6.93 -14.44 4.24
CA PRO A 74 -8.14 -14.56 3.42
C PRO A 74 -7.84 -15.05 1.98
N GLY A 75 -6.56 -15.27 1.62
CA GLY A 75 -6.15 -15.83 0.33
C GLY A 75 -6.21 -14.81 -0.81
N CYS A 76 -5.99 -13.53 -0.50
CA CYS A 76 -6.19 -12.42 -1.42
C CYS A 76 -5.18 -12.37 -2.57
N GLY A 77 -4.00 -12.96 -2.38
CA GLY A 77 -2.83 -12.80 -3.25
C GLY A 77 -2.95 -13.26 -4.72
N MET A 78 -4.09 -13.81 -5.17
CA MET A 78 -4.23 -14.22 -6.58
C MET A 78 -5.64 -14.20 -7.17
N ARG A 79 -6.70 -13.92 -6.38
CA ARG A 79 -8.10 -14.18 -6.80
C ARG A 79 -8.90 -12.97 -7.26
N ARG A 80 -8.41 -11.75 -7.06
CA ARG A 80 -9.27 -10.56 -7.07
C ARG A 80 -8.96 -9.52 -8.17
N GLY A 81 -8.07 -9.85 -9.12
CA GLY A 81 -7.74 -8.92 -10.20
C GLY A 81 -7.07 -7.63 -9.68
N ILE A 82 -6.91 -6.65 -10.57
CA ILE A 82 -6.39 -5.32 -10.23
C ILE A 82 -7.48 -4.42 -9.62
N ASP A 83 -8.73 -4.87 -9.66
CA ASP A 83 -9.88 -4.04 -9.28
C ASP A 83 -10.36 -4.31 -7.84
N GLU A 84 -9.81 -5.32 -7.18
CA GLU A 84 -10.07 -5.64 -5.77
C GLU A 84 -8.73 -6.02 -5.10
N PHE A 85 -8.06 -5.06 -4.50
CA PHE A 85 -6.87 -5.33 -3.71
C PHE A 85 -7.22 -5.41 -2.23
N ALA A 86 -6.61 -6.35 -1.54
CA ALA A 86 -6.74 -6.50 -0.10
C ALA A 86 -5.37 -6.76 0.51
N ASN A 87 -5.13 -6.19 1.68
CA ASN A 87 -3.90 -6.33 2.41
C ASN A 87 -4.08 -7.33 3.55
N ASP A 88 -3.57 -8.55 3.36
CA ASP A 88 -3.66 -9.62 4.36
C ASP A 88 -3.04 -9.21 5.71
N LEU A 89 -2.08 -8.28 5.73
CA LEU A 89 -1.43 -7.82 6.96
C LEU A 89 -2.36 -6.99 7.86
N GLU A 90 -3.47 -6.46 7.33
CA GLU A 90 -4.47 -5.78 8.16
C GLU A 90 -5.13 -6.73 9.14
N TYR A 91 -5.22 -8.03 8.81
CA TYR A 91 -5.83 -9.07 9.64
C TYR A 91 -4.87 -9.63 10.70
N ALA A 92 -3.60 -9.22 10.68
CA ALA A 92 -2.63 -9.63 11.69
C ALA A 92 -3.12 -9.19 13.09
N PRO A 93 -3.17 -10.09 14.10
CA PRO A 93 -3.65 -9.79 15.44
C PRO A 93 -2.96 -8.56 16.07
N TYR A 94 -1.66 -8.40 15.83
CA TYR A 94 -0.92 -7.23 16.29
C TYR A 94 -1.51 -5.94 15.72
N VAL A 95 -1.78 -5.89 14.42
CA VAL A 95 -2.36 -4.70 13.76
C VAL A 95 -3.76 -4.41 14.29
N GLN A 96 -4.59 -5.43 14.49
CA GLN A 96 -5.92 -5.29 15.08
C GLN A 96 -5.86 -4.70 16.50
N GLU A 97 -4.88 -5.11 17.30
CA GLU A 97 -4.71 -4.66 18.68
C GLU A 97 -4.14 -3.24 18.77
N VAL A 98 -3.05 -2.95 18.04
CA VAL A 98 -2.31 -1.69 18.20
C VAL A 98 -2.75 -0.60 17.24
N PHE A 99 -3.43 -0.95 16.14
CA PHE A 99 -3.90 -0.02 15.11
C PHE A 99 -5.39 -0.21 14.74
N PRO A 100 -6.31 -0.19 15.73
CA PRO A 100 -7.74 -0.30 15.45
C PRO A 100 -8.30 0.90 14.67
N GLU A 101 -7.73 2.09 14.87
CA GLU A 101 -8.13 3.34 14.20
C GLU A 101 -7.97 3.32 12.67
N ARG A 102 -7.22 2.36 12.10
CA ARG A 102 -7.11 2.19 10.64
C ARG A 102 -8.47 2.01 9.96
N GLU A 103 -9.44 1.39 10.64
CA GLU A 103 -10.79 1.16 10.12
C GLU A 103 -11.52 2.47 9.92
N GLU A 104 -11.40 3.39 10.89
CA GLU A 104 -11.95 4.74 10.79
C GLU A 104 -11.26 5.53 9.68
N ILE A 105 -9.94 5.41 9.54
CA ILE A 105 -9.19 6.06 8.46
C ILE A 105 -9.69 5.58 7.09
N CYS A 106 -9.78 4.26 6.88
CA CYS A 106 -10.24 3.68 5.61
C CYS A 106 -11.70 4.04 5.33
N ARG A 107 -12.57 4.03 6.35
CA ARG A 107 -13.96 4.47 6.23
C ARG A 107 -14.06 5.92 5.77
N VAL A 108 -13.31 6.82 6.41
CA VAL A 108 -13.32 8.25 6.06
C VAL A 108 -12.77 8.49 4.65
N LEU A 109 -11.73 7.76 4.23
CA LEU A 109 -11.23 7.82 2.85
C LEU A 109 -12.33 7.46 1.84
N CYS A 110 -13.04 6.35 2.06
CA CYS A 110 -14.14 5.94 1.18
C CYS A 110 -15.31 6.93 1.20
N GLU A 111 -15.71 7.41 2.39
CA GLU A 111 -16.77 8.43 2.54
C GLU A 111 -16.41 9.77 1.88
N SER A 112 -15.11 10.04 1.69
CA SER A 112 -14.63 11.27 1.05
C SER A 112 -14.55 11.18 -0.47
N GLY A 113 -14.71 9.99 -1.07
CA GLY A 113 -14.63 9.80 -2.53
C GLY A 113 -13.56 8.83 -3.03
N CYS A 114 -12.96 8.01 -2.14
CA CYS A 114 -12.11 6.90 -2.58
C CYS A 114 -12.95 5.66 -2.91
N SER A 115 -12.66 5.00 -4.02
CA SER A 115 -13.33 3.76 -4.45
C SER A 115 -13.02 2.57 -3.53
N GLN A 116 -11.79 2.51 -3.02
CA GLN A 116 -11.31 1.54 -2.04
C GLN A 116 -10.24 2.19 -1.15
N ALA A 117 -10.09 1.70 0.08
CA ALA A 117 -9.05 2.12 1.00
C ALA A 117 -8.53 0.96 1.86
N GLN A 118 -7.24 0.96 2.15
CA GLN A 118 -6.56 -0.04 2.99
C GLN A 118 -5.20 0.48 3.49
N MET A 119 -4.57 -0.26 4.39
CA MET A 119 -3.19 -0.07 4.82
C MET A 119 -2.19 -0.34 3.68
N SER A 120 -1.12 0.44 3.61
CA SER A 120 0.02 0.23 2.70
C SER A 120 1.05 -0.70 3.36
N GLY A 121 1.29 -1.87 2.76
CA GLY A 121 2.26 -2.83 3.28
C GLY A 121 1.98 -3.25 4.73
N SER A 122 2.97 -3.18 5.60
CA SER A 122 2.80 -3.47 7.04
C SER A 122 2.29 -2.27 7.85
N GLY A 123 2.01 -1.14 7.19
CA GLY A 123 1.50 0.07 7.81
C GLY A 123 2.54 0.96 8.47
N PRO A 124 2.11 1.99 9.22
CA PRO A 124 0.70 2.31 9.51
C PRO A 124 0.03 3.26 8.51
N THR A 125 0.69 3.63 7.42
CA THR A 125 0.06 4.48 6.41
C THR A 125 -1.13 3.75 5.78
N CYS A 126 -2.30 4.40 5.77
CA CYS A 126 -3.44 3.97 4.97
C CYS A 126 -3.49 4.78 3.68
N TYR A 127 -4.05 4.21 2.63
CA TYR A 127 -4.27 4.92 1.39
C TYR A 127 -5.63 4.57 0.79
N GLY A 128 -6.19 5.52 0.04
CA GLY A 128 -7.39 5.33 -0.75
C GLY A 128 -7.11 5.60 -2.24
N VAL A 129 -7.79 4.86 -3.11
CA VAL A 129 -7.76 5.08 -4.56
C VAL A 129 -8.84 6.08 -4.91
N VAL A 130 -8.45 7.27 -5.39
CA VAL A 130 -9.40 8.33 -5.80
C VAL A 130 -10.23 7.81 -6.98
N SER A 131 -11.56 7.89 -6.86
CA SER A 131 -12.43 7.49 -7.98
C SER A 131 -12.44 8.55 -9.08
N GLU A 132 -12.90 8.18 -10.28
CA GLU A 132 -12.80 9.05 -11.46
C GLU A 132 -13.64 10.34 -11.36
N GLU A 133 -14.64 10.37 -10.47
CA GLU A 133 -15.57 11.48 -10.33
C GLU A 133 -15.08 12.55 -9.33
N GLU A 134 -14.05 12.23 -8.54
CA GLU A 134 -13.59 13.06 -7.42
C GLU A 134 -12.20 13.64 -7.63
N THR A 135 -11.92 14.74 -6.92
CA THR A 135 -10.60 15.38 -6.94
C THR A 135 -9.81 15.03 -5.68
N SER A 136 -8.57 14.55 -5.85
CA SER A 136 -7.68 14.20 -4.73
C SER A 136 -7.48 15.34 -3.73
N ALA A 137 -7.49 16.59 -4.17
CA ALA A 137 -7.37 17.76 -3.31
C ALA A 137 -8.56 17.95 -2.34
N GLU A 138 -9.78 17.68 -2.80
CA GLU A 138 -11.00 17.78 -1.98
C GLU A 138 -11.02 16.68 -0.91
N ILE A 139 -10.65 15.47 -1.31
CA ILE A 139 -10.49 14.32 -0.41
C ILE A 139 -9.43 14.64 0.65
N VAL A 140 -8.25 15.13 0.25
CA VAL A 140 -7.18 15.50 1.20
C VAL A 140 -7.67 16.52 2.21
N ALA A 141 -8.37 17.58 1.78
CA ALA A 141 -8.88 18.62 2.67
C ALA A 141 -9.86 18.04 3.71
N HIS A 142 -10.86 17.26 3.25
CA HIS A 142 -11.85 16.66 4.14
C HIS A 142 -11.23 15.66 5.13
N VAL A 143 -10.33 14.80 4.65
CA VAL A 143 -9.63 13.82 5.49
C VAL A 143 -8.70 14.52 6.50
N GLN A 144 -8.02 15.60 6.09
CA GLN A 144 -7.14 16.38 6.97
C GLN A 144 -7.94 17.10 8.07
N GLU A 145 -9.15 17.60 7.79
CA GLU A 145 -10.04 18.16 8.80
C GLU A 145 -10.47 17.11 9.83
N ARG A 146 -10.73 15.88 9.38
CA ARG A 146 -11.10 14.77 10.26
C ARG A 146 -9.93 14.27 11.12
N PHE A 147 -8.72 14.29 10.57
CA PHE A 147 -7.50 13.83 11.25
C PHE A 147 -6.44 14.95 11.29
N PRO A 148 -6.64 16.02 12.07
CA PRO A 148 -5.78 17.22 12.04
C PRO A 148 -4.35 17.01 12.53
N LYS A 149 -4.04 15.84 13.09
CA LYS A 149 -2.70 15.46 13.58
C LYS A 149 -1.97 14.50 12.65
N TYR A 150 -2.64 14.00 11.61
CA TYR A 150 -2.07 13.05 10.67
C TYR A 150 -1.55 13.79 9.45
N ASP A 151 -0.53 13.23 8.80
CA ASP A 151 -0.07 13.74 7.52
C ASP A 151 -0.97 13.16 6.43
N VAL A 152 -1.65 14.04 5.69
CA VAL A 152 -2.52 13.65 4.58
C VAL A 152 -1.96 14.24 3.28
N PHE A 153 -1.71 13.40 2.29
CA PHE A 153 -1.08 13.83 1.03
C PHE A 153 -1.48 12.96 -0.16
N THR A 154 -1.33 13.50 -1.37
CA THR A 154 -1.58 12.76 -2.61
C THR A 154 -0.31 12.09 -3.12
N ALA A 155 -0.42 10.87 -3.64
CA ALA A 155 0.63 10.18 -4.37
C ALA A 155 0.11 9.76 -5.76
N ASN A 156 0.89 10.02 -6.80
CA ASN A 156 0.54 9.67 -8.18
C ASN A 156 1.56 8.64 -8.70
N PRO A 157 1.14 7.43 -9.09
CA PRO A 157 2.02 6.46 -9.73
C PRO A 157 2.56 7.05 -11.04
N LEU A 158 3.89 7.16 -11.16
CA LEU A 158 4.59 7.74 -12.33
C LEU A 158 4.98 6.69 -13.38
#